data_AF-A0A520E8T2-F1
#
_entry.id   AF-A0A520E8T2-F1
#
_cell.length_a   1.000
_cell.length_b   1.000
_cell.length_c   1.000
_cell.angle_alpha   90.00
_cell.angle_beta   90.00
_cell.angle_gamma   90.00
#
_symmetry.space_group_name_H-M   'P 1'
#
loop_
_entity.id
_entity.type
_entity.pdbx_description
1 polymer ?
#
loop_
_entity_poly.entity_id
_entity_poly.type
_entity_poly.pdbx_seq_one_letter_code
_entity_poly.pdbx_strand_id
1 'polypeptide(L)' 'MATLPINQCYFCGQNGVPIMIMIEMESAITFTEKPIRVKGILKLTNDNATYQPPVSIINAKLII' A
#
# COMPACT_ATOMS: atom_id res chain seq x y z
N MET A 1 6.40 -12.11 7.15
CA MET A 1 7.56 -11.55 6.41
C MET A 1 7.13 -10.20 5.87
N ALA A 2 7.65 -9.10 6.42
CA ALA A 2 7.31 -7.77 5.93
C ALA A 2 8.01 -7.58 4.57
N THR A 3 7.28 -7.85 3.49
CA THR A 3 7.64 -7.42 2.14
C THR A 3 7.53 -5.90 2.12
N LEU A 4 8.56 -5.23 2.61
CA LEU A 4 8.76 -3.83 2.27
C LEU A 4 8.95 -3.81 0.74
N PRO A 5 8.19 -2.98 0.00
CA PRO A 5 8.49 -2.75 -1.41
C PRO A 5 9.97 -2.39 -1.52
N ILE A 6 10.69 -2.98 -2.49
CA ILE A 6 12.16 -2.79 -2.66
C ILE A 6 12.58 -1.32 -2.54
N ASN A 7 11.75 -0.38 -3.02
CA ASN A 7 12.01 1.06 -2.98
C ASN A 7 11.73 1.77 -1.64
N GLN A 8 11.14 1.09 -0.65
CA GLN A 8 10.86 1.64 0.68
C GLN A 8 11.86 1.16 1.75
N CYS A 9 12.71 0.19 1.41
CA CYS A 9 13.82 -0.23 2.27
C CYS A 9 14.80 0.90 2.58
N TYR A 10 14.91 1.92 1.72
CA TYR A 10 15.78 3.09 1.92
C TYR A 10 15.48 3.82 3.25
N PHE A 11 14.24 3.76 3.74
CA PHE A 11 13.82 4.44 4.97
C PHE A 11 13.84 3.53 6.21
N CYS A 12 14.09 2.23 6.02
CA CYS A 12 14.09 1.23 7.09
C CYS A 12 15.37 1.36 7.94
N GLY A 13 15.46 2.39 8.77
CA GLY A 13 16.56 2.57 9.72
C GLY A 13 16.87 4.02 10.12
N GLN A 14 16.42 5.02 9.34
CA GLN A 14 16.74 6.41 9.64
C GLN A 14 15.64 7.18 10.38
N ASN A 15 14.35 6.85 10.19
CA ASN A 15 13.23 7.57 10.83
C ASN A 15 11.98 6.70 11.08
N GLY A 16 12.17 5.37 11.18
CA GLY A 16 11.06 4.42 11.17
C GLY A 16 10.46 4.20 9.78
N VAL A 17 9.70 3.12 9.62
CA VAL A 17 9.01 2.82 8.36
C VAL A 17 7.85 3.82 8.22
N PRO A 18 7.78 4.62 7.13
CA PRO A 18 6.63 5.50 6.92
C PRO A 18 5.34 4.70 6.86
N ILE A 19 4.22 5.30 7.31
CA ILE A 19 2.90 4.65 7.24
C ILE A 19 2.59 4.36 5.76
N MET A 20 2.54 3.08 5.41
CA MET A 20 2.16 2.61 4.08
C MET A 20 0.66 2.30 4.03
N ILE A 21 0.04 2.54 2.87
CA ILE A 21 -1.34 2.15 2.59
C ILE A 21 -1.30 0.95 1.65
N MET A 22 -1.95 -0.14 2.04
CA MET A 22 -2.10 -1.32 1.17
C MET A 22 -3.23 -1.09 0.18
N ILE A 23 -2.97 -1.28 -1.10
CA ILE A 23 -3.96 -1.14 -2.17
C ILE A 23 -4.31 -2.53 -2.70
N GLU A 24 -5.57 -2.92 -2.56
CA GLU A 24 -6.12 -4.14 -3.14
C GLU A 24 -6.95 -3.77 -4.37
N MET A 25 -6.42 -4.10 -5.54
CA MET A 25 -7.04 -3.78 -6.83
C MET A 25 -8.17 -4.77 -7.15
N GLU A 26 -9.29 -4.26 -7.68
CA GLU A 26 -10.41 -5.11 -8.15
C GLU A 26 -10.02 -5.95 -9.38
N SER A 27 -9.08 -5.45 -10.18
CA SER A 27 -8.53 -6.13 -11.35
C SER A 27 -7.03 -5.83 -11.51
N ALA A 28 -6.27 -6.79 -12.06
CA ALA A 28 -4.87 -6.57 -12.38
C ALA A 28 -4.68 -5.41 -13.36
N ILE A 29 -3.58 -4.67 -13.21
CA ILE A 29 -3.17 -3.59 -14.12
C ILE A 29 -1.76 -3.87 -14.65
N THR A 30 -1.43 -3.29 -15.80
CA THR A 30 -0.08 -3.37 -16.36
C THR A 30 0.93 -2.71 -15.42
N PHE A 31 2.09 -3.33 -15.24
CA PHE A 31 3.20 -2.75 -14.49
C PHE A 31 3.64 -1.42 -15.12
N THR A 32 3.92 -0.42 -14.27
CA THR A 32 4.38 0.90 -14.68
C THR A 32 5.22 1.53 -13.58
N GLU A 33 6.28 2.23 -13.98
CA GLU A 33 7.08 3.07 -13.09
C GLU A 33 6.49 4.48 -12.92
N LYS A 34 5.53 4.85 -13.79
CA LYS A 34 4.80 6.12 -13.68
C LYS A 34 3.81 6.07 -12.52
N PRO A 35 3.58 7.20 -11.82
CA PRO A 35 2.54 7.28 -10.81
C PRO A 35 1.18 6.90 -11.36
N ILE A 36 0.42 6.11 -10.59
CA ILE A 36 -0.96 5.76 -10.88
C ILE A 36 -1.89 6.47 -9.90
N ARG A 37 -3.12 6.74 -10.33
CA ARG A 37 -4.18 7.22 -9.44
C ARG A 37 -5.22 6.11 -9.31
N VAL A 38 -5.66 5.86 -8.10
CA VAL A 38 -6.66 4.82 -7.80
C VAL A 38 -7.74 5.38 -6.90
N LYS A 39 -8.95 4.81 -7.01
CA LYS A 39 -10.08 5.08 -6.12
C LYS A 39 -10.67 3.77 -5.65
N GLY A 40 -10.96 3.66 -4.36
CA GLY A 40 -11.59 2.48 -3.76
C GLY A 40 -12.20 2.84 -2.41
N ILE A 41 -12.43 1.83 -1.57
CA ILE A 41 -13.02 1.98 -0.25
C ILE A 41 -11.89 2.04 0.78
N LEU A 42 -11.82 3.12 1.55
CA LEU A 42 -10.90 3.23 2.69
C LEU A 42 -11.34 2.29 3.81
N LYS A 43 -10.48 1.36 4.18
CA LYS A 43 -10.67 0.44 5.31
C LYS A 43 -9.60 0.69 6.37
N LEU A 44 -10.06 1.07 7.56
CA LEU A 44 -9.24 1.28 8.74
C LEU A 44 -9.48 0.13 9.72
N THR A 45 -8.39 -0.43 10.26
CA THR A 45 -8.45 -1.55 11.20
C THR A 45 -7.56 -1.26 12.41
N ASN A 46 -7.99 -1.72 13.58
CA ASN A 46 -7.21 -1.66 14.82
C ASN A 46 -6.42 -2.95 15.02
N ASP A 47 -5.81 -3.46 13.95
CA ASP A 47 -5.03 -4.69 13.96
C ASP A 47 -3.55 -4.39 14.25
N ASN A 48 -2.81 -5.42 14.63
CA ASN A 48 -1.38 -5.30 14.81
C ASN A 48 -0.70 -5.07 13.45
N ALA A 49 -0.15 -3.85 13.28
CA ALA A 49 0.50 -3.38 12.07
C ALA A 49 1.70 -4.23 11.62
N THR A 50 2.24 -5.08 12.49
CA THR A 50 3.28 -6.06 12.14
C THR A 50 2.77 -7.17 11.22
N TYR A 51 1.49 -7.54 11.34
CA TYR A 51 0.90 -8.64 10.58
C TYR A 51 -0.01 -8.16 9.44
N GLN A 52 -0.74 -7.07 9.66
CA GLN A 52 -1.67 -6.52 8.69
C GLN A 52 -1.58 -4.98 8.65
N PRO A 53 -1.44 -4.36 7.47
CA PRO A 53 -1.44 -2.90 7.36
C PRO A 53 -2.74 -2.30 7.94
N PRO A 54 -2.66 -1.36 8.89
CA PRO A 54 -3.83 -0.81 9.57
C PRO A 54 -4.69 0.07 8.65
N VAL A 55 -4.11 0.55 7.55
CA VAL A 55 -4.76 1.38 6.54
C VAL A 55 -4.70 0.69 5.19
N SER A 56 -5.85 0.45 4.57
CA SER A 56 -5.95 -0.16 3.25
C SER A 56 -7.03 0.52 2.39
N ILE A 57 -6.88 0.41 1.07
CA ILE A 57 -7.91 0.75 0.09
C ILE A 57 -8.27 -0.55 -0.65
N ILE A 58 -9.53 -0.98 -0.50
CA ILE A 58 -10.06 -2.20 -1.13
C ILE A 58 -10.95 -1.86 -2.32
N ASN A 59 -11.18 -2.82 -3.22
CA ASN A 59 -11.92 -2.64 -4.47
C ASN A 59 -11.41 -1.44 -5.26
N ALA A 60 -10.08 -1.29 -5.32
CA ALA A 60 -9.46 -0.16 -5.97
C ALA A 60 -9.55 -0.28 -7.50
N LYS A 61 -9.97 0.81 -8.15
CA LYS A 61 -10.00 0.98 -9.60
C LYS A 61 -9.03 2.08 -10.01
N LEU A 62 -8.37 1.88 -11.15
CA LEU A 62 -7.55 2.91 -11.78
C LEU A 62 -8.45 4.09 -12.20
N ILE A 63 -8.01 5.31 -11.89
CA ILE A 63 -8.61 6.54 -12.39
C ILE A 63 -7.56 7.27 -13.24
N ILE A 64 -7.99 7.78 -14.39
CA ILE A 64 -7.13 8.51 -15.35
C ILE A 64 -6.89 9.93 -14.84
#